data_AF-A0A1G0NVP5-F1
#
_entry.id   AF-A0A1G0NVP5-F1
#
_cell.length_a   1.000
_cell.length_b   1.000
_cell.length_c   1.000
_cell.angle_alpha   90.00
_cell.angle_beta   90.00
_cell.angle_gamma   90.00
#
_symmetry.space_group_name_H-M   'P 1'
#
loop_
_entity.id
_entity.type
_entity.pdbx_description
1 polymer ?
#
loop_
_entity_poly.entity_id
_entity_poly.type
_entity_poly.pdbx_seq_one_letter_code
_entity_poly.pdbx_strand_id
1 'polypeptide(L)'
;MATIFAGATLRDFRASSEGDDIKVEWETGDENNVQNFIIERNNYESSLGSSQSFLEIKSIQPKGSNSYYSFLDESLFKTNDYVFQYRLKIVDMDGTITYSNTISVTPKISGLKRTWGSIKAMFR
;
A
#
# COMPACT_ATOMS: atom_id res chain seq x y z
N MET A 1 11.62 -15.58 7.32
CA MET A 1 10.85 -16.68 6.71
C MET A 1 10.15 -16.10 5.50
N ALA A 2 10.35 -16.65 4.31
CA ALA A 2 9.69 -16.19 3.09
C ALA A 2 8.38 -16.96 2.91
N THR A 3 7.31 -16.30 2.47
CA THR A 3 5.99 -16.91 2.29
C THR A 3 5.81 -17.26 0.82
N ILE A 4 5.44 -18.52 0.53
CA ILE A 4 5.25 -19.03 -0.82
C ILE A 4 3.79 -18.81 -1.22
N PHE A 5 3.58 -18.11 -2.34
CA PHE A 5 2.31 -17.96 -3.04
C PHE A 5 2.46 -18.64 -4.40
N ALA A 6 1.38 -19.19 -4.95
CA ALA A 6 1.41 -20.20 -6.02
C ALA A 6 2.44 -19.96 -7.16
N GLY A 7 2.63 -18.72 -7.62
CA GLY A 7 3.73 -18.33 -8.53
C GLY A 7 4.78 -17.36 -7.97
N ALA A 8 4.63 -16.83 -6.76
CA ALA A 8 5.59 -15.87 -6.20
C ALA A 8 5.94 -16.15 -4.75
N THR A 9 7.22 -16.00 -4.40
CA THR A 9 7.63 -15.98 -2.99
C THR A 9 7.81 -14.54 -2.55
N LEU A 10 7.06 -14.07 -1.54
CA LEU A 10 7.31 -12.76 -0.95
C LEU A 10 8.32 -12.88 0.19
N ARG A 11 9.34 -12.04 0.15
CA ARG A 11 10.34 -11.88 1.22
C ARG A 11 9.94 -10.83 2.22
N ASP A 12 9.48 -9.69 1.73
CA ASP A 12 9.03 -8.57 2.55
C ASP A 12 7.78 -7.95 1.92
N PHE A 13 6.86 -7.50 2.78
CA PHE A 13 5.72 -6.71 2.37
C PHE A 13 5.39 -5.73 3.49
N ARG A 14 5.50 -4.44 3.20
CA ARG A 14 5.37 -3.39 4.20
C ARG A 14 4.74 -2.14 3.61
N ALA A 15 4.13 -1.35 4.48
CA ALA A 15 3.56 -0.06 4.17
C ALA A 15 4.00 0.93 5.24
N SER A 16 4.38 2.12 4.82
CA SER A 16 4.84 3.19 5.70
C SER A 16 4.26 4.52 5.26
N SER A 17 4.04 5.41 6.22
CA SER A 17 3.58 6.77 5.93
C SER A 17 4.77 7.65 5.55
N GLU A 18 4.67 8.26 4.37
CA GLU A 18 5.65 9.20 3.81
C GLU A 18 4.98 10.57 3.70
N GLY A 19 4.88 11.28 4.83
CA GLY A 19 4.19 12.56 4.91
C GLY A 19 2.67 12.41 4.87
N ASP A 20 2.03 12.96 3.84
CA ASP A 20 0.58 12.85 3.62
C ASP A 20 0.21 11.55 2.84
N ASP A 21 1.21 10.85 2.30
CA ASP A 21 1.04 9.69 1.41
C ASP A 21 1.43 8.37 2.12
N ILE A 22 1.05 7.25 1.52
CA ILE A 22 1.44 5.91 2.00
C ILE A 22 2.28 5.23 0.94
N LYS A 23 3.48 4.82 1.33
CA LYS A 23 4.39 4.05 0.50
C LYS A 23 4.24 2.57 0.82
N VAL A 24 3.84 1.80 -0.18
CA VAL A 24 3.72 0.35 -0.14
C VAL A 24 4.92 -0.26 -0.87
N GLU A 25 5.63 -1.16 -0.21
CA GLU A 25 6.86 -1.76 -0.71
C GLU A 25 6.79 -3.28 -0.54
N TRP A 26 7.26 -4.02 -1.55
CA TRP A 26 7.44 -5.46 -1.44
C TRP A 26 8.68 -5.94 -2.18
N GLU A 27 9.23 -7.03 -1.67
CA GLU A 27 10.33 -7.76 -2.28
C GLU A 27 9.88 -9.18 -2.58
N THR A 28 10.12 -9.61 -3.82
CA THR A 28 9.93 -11.00 -4.23
C THR A 28 11.25 -11.75 -4.15
N GLY A 29 11.20 -13.00 -3.70
CA GLY A 29 12.32 -13.94 -3.82
C GLY A 29 12.31 -14.60 -5.20
N ASP A 30 11.20 -15.26 -5.51
CA ASP A 30 10.98 -15.95 -6.78
C ASP A 30 9.69 -15.47 -7.42
N GLU A 31 9.70 -15.31 -8.75
CA GLU A 31 8.55 -14.98 -9.57
C GLU A 31 8.46 -16.00 -10.72
N ASN A 32 7.91 -17.17 -10.43
CA ASN A 32 7.70 -18.24 -11.41
C ASN A 32 6.22 -18.28 -11.77
N ASN A 33 5.88 -18.01 -13.03
CA ASN A 33 4.48 -18.02 -13.49
C ASN A 33 3.61 -16.83 -13.02
N VAL A 34 4.21 -15.73 -12.54
CA VAL A 34 3.46 -14.51 -12.19
C VAL A 34 3.05 -13.75 -13.45
N GLN A 35 1.78 -13.37 -13.55
CA GLN A 35 1.28 -12.47 -14.60
C GLN A 35 1.31 -11.00 -14.15
N ASN A 36 0.76 -10.69 -12.98
CA ASN A 36 0.77 -9.35 -12.43
C ASN A 36 0.59 -9.33 -10.90
N PHE A 37 1.00 -8.21 -10.32
CA PHE A 37 0.76 -7.85 -8.94
C PHE A 37 -0.28 -6.75 -8.88
N ILE A 38 -1.35 -6.96 -8.13
CA ILE A 38 -2.42 -6.00 -7.94
C ILE A 38 -2.41 -5.55 -6.47
N ILE A 39 -2.21 -4.25 -6.26
CA ILE A 39 -2.28 -3.65 -4.93
C ILE A 39 -3.75 -3.40 -4.62
N GLU A 40 -4.23 -4.00 -3.53
CA GLU A 40 -5.57 -3.78 -3.02
C GLU A 40 -5.53 -3.02 -1.72
N ARG A 41 -6.39 -2.01 -1.58
CA ARG A 41 -6.55 -1.19 -0.38
C ARG A 41 -7.95 -1.32 0.17
N ASN A 42 -8.05 -1.48 1.48
CA ASN A 42 -9.28 -1.33 2.23
C ASN A 42 -9.18 -0.08 3.11
N ASN A 43 -10.20 0.76 3.02
CA ASN A 43 -10.36 1.93 3.86
C ASN A 43 -11.19 1.51 5.07
N TYR A 44 -10.54 1.37 6.22
CA TYR A 44 -11.22 1.16 7.49
C TYR A 44 -11.42 2.49 8.18
N GLU A 45 -12.68 2.90 8.35
CA GLU A 45 -13.00 4.10 9.12
C GLU A 45 -13.13 3.71 10.59
N SER A 46 -12.15 4.10 11.41
CA SER A 46 -12.18 3.74 12.83
C SER A 46 -13.37 4.36 13.56
N SER A 47 -13.80 5.55 13.11
CA SER A 47 -14.91 6.29 13.71
C SER A 47 -16.29 5.69 13.45
N LEU A 48 -16.47 4.97 12.33
CA LEU A 48 -17.73 4.30 11.98
C LEU A 48 -17.71 2.79 12.27
N GLY A 49 -16.57 2.25 12.73
CA GLY A 49 -16.38 0.82 12.96
C GLY A 49 -16.63 -0.06 11.73
N SER A 50 -16.58 0.54 10.53
CA SER A 50 -17.02 -0.08 9.29
C SER A 50 -15.84 -0.23 8.33
N SER A 51 -15.62 -1.44 7.84
CA SER A 51 -14.64 -1.75 6.80
C SER A 51 -15.30 -1.62 5.43
N GLN A 52 -14.63 -0.95 4.49
CA GLN A 52 -15.01 -1.05 3.09
C GLN A 52 -14.52 -2.39 2.49
N SER A 53 -14.97 -2.73 1.28
CA SER A 53 -14.36 -3.82 0.50
C SER A 53 -12.95 -3.42 0.06
N PHE A 54 -12.07 -4.41 -0.16
CA PHE A 54 -10.79 -4.18 -0.81
C PHE A 54 -11.01 -3.68 -2.25
N LEU A 55 -10.37 -2.57 -2.59
CA LEU A 55 -10.40 -1.93 -3.91
C LEU A 55 -9.04 -2.12 -4.59
N GLU A 56 -9.05 -2.49 -5.86
CA GLU A 56 -7.84 -2.58 -6.68
C GLU A 56 -7.35 -1.17 -7.03
N ILE A 57 -6.18 -0.79 -6.53
CA ILE A 57 -5.62 0.56 -6.70
C ILE A 57 -4.67 0.60 -7.90
N LYS A 58 -3.84 -0.43 -8.04
CA LYS A 58 -2.82 -0.48 -9.09
C LYS A 58 -2.50 -1.91 -9.49
N SER A 59 -2.35 -2.14 -10.80
CA SER A 59 -1.75 -3.35 -11.37
C SER A 59 -0.32 -3.04 -11.85
N ILE A 60 0.62 -3.91 -11.50
CA ILE A 60 2.05 -3.80 -11.77
C ILE A 60 2.53 -5.11 -12.39
N GLN A 61 3.27 -5.00 -13.49
CA GLN A 61 3.87 -6.16 -14.14
C GLN A 61 5.07 -6.68 -13.34
N PRO A 62 5.29 -8.00 -13.31
CA PRO A 62 6.47 -8.60 -12.71
C PRO A 62 7.74 -8.15 -13.45
N LYS A 63 8.81 -7.95 -12.69
CA LYS A 63 10.16 -7.64 -13.17
C LYS A 63 11.04 -8.89 -13.20
N GLY A 64 10.63 -9.99 -12.56
CA GLY A 64 11.37 -11.24 -12.41
C GLY A 64 11.80 -11.50 -10.97
N SER A 65 12.37 -12.69 -10.71
CA SER A 65 12.82 -13.10 -9.38
C SER A 65 13.80 -12.11 -8.73
N ASN A 66 13.79 -12.01 -7.40
CA ASN A 66 14.61 -11.08 -6.59
C ASN A 66 14.35 -9.60 -6.90
N SER A 67 13.09 -9.24 -7.18
CA SER A 67 12.74 -7.87 -7.55
C SER A 67 12.18 -7.07 -6.39
N TYR A 68 12.48 -5.78 -6.45
CA TYR A 68 11.95 -4.78 -5.54
C TYR A 68 10.91 -3.90 -6.22
N TYR A 69 9.83 -3.63 -5.50
CA TYR A 69 8.72 -2.80 -5.96
C TYR A 69 8.35 -1.78 -4.89
N SER A 70 7.97 -0.60 -5.37
CA SER A 70 7.48 0.49 -4.54
C SER A 70 6.33 1.19 -5.24
N PHE A 71 5.27 1.45 -4.49
CA PHE A 71 4.11 2.18 -4.94
C PHE A 71 3.77 3.27 -3.92
N LEU A 72 3.51 4.48 -4.39
CA LEU A 72 3.08 5.61 -3.57
C LEU A 72 1.57 5.81 -3.80
N ASP A 73 0.80 5.67 -2.74
CA ASP A 73 -0.63 5.96 -2.72
C ASP A 73 -0.85 7.41 -2.29
N GLU A 74 -1.03 8.29 -3.28
CA GLU A 74 -1.31 9.72 -3.12
C GLU A 74 -2.81 10.02 -2.97
N SER A 75 -3.67 9.00 -3.12
CA SER A 75 -5.13 9.18 -3.14
C SER A 75 -5.76 9.19 -1.73
N LEU A 76 -4.99 9.53 -0.71
CA LEU A 76 -5.45 9.49 0.68
C LEU A 76 -6.13 10.81 1.02
N PHE A 77 -7.46 10.76 1.12
CA PHE A 77 -8.23 11.89 1.63
C PHE A 77 -7.82 12.15 3.08
N LYS A 78 -7.40 13.39 3.34
CA LYS A 78 -6.74 13.89 4.56
C LYS A 78 -7.66 13.84 5.78
N THR A 79 -7.86 12.66 6.32
CA THR A 79 -8.64 12.46 7.54
C THR A 79 -7.85 11.54 8.46
N ASN A 80 -7.57 12.04 9.68
CA ASN A 80 -6.76 11.35 10.69
C ASN A 80 -7.41 10.05 11.22
N ASP A 81 -8.67 9.79 10.85
CA ASP A 81 -9.51 8.73 11.40
C ASP A 81 -9.59 7.48 10.50
N TYR A 82 -8.79 7.42 9.42
CA TYR A 82 -8.72 6.24 8.56
C TYR A 82 -7.50 5.38 8.87
N VAL A 83 -7.76 4.09 9.04
CA VAL A 83 -6.73 3.04 8.99
C VAL A 83 -6.80 2.41 7.61
N PHE A 84 -5.69 2.47 6.88
CA PHE A 84 -5.61 1.84 5.57
C PHE A 84 -5.03 0.44 5.73
N GLN A 85 -5.70 -0.54 5.13
CA GLN A 85 -5.19 -1.90 5.05
C GLN A 85 -4.79 -2.20 3.61
N TYR A 86 -3.60 -2.73 3.41
CA TYR A 86 -3.10 -3.11 2.10
C TYR A 86 -2.84 -4.61 2.05
N ARG A 87 -3.09 -5.18 0.88
CA ARG A 87 -2.66 -6.54 0.54
C ARG A 87 -2.27 -6.58 -0.94
N LEU A 88 -1.41 -7.53 -1.27
CA LEU A 88 -1.02 -7.82 -2.63
C LEU A 88 -1.87 -9.00 -3.13
N LYS A 89 -2.56 -8.80 -4.23
CA LYS A 89 -3.18 -9.86 -5.02
C LYS A 89 -2.21 -10.24 -6.13
N ILE A 90 -1.80 -11.49 -6.12
CA ILE A 90 -0.83 -12.08 -7.04
C ILE A 90 -1.63 -12.92 -8.02
N VAL A 91 -1.57 -12.57 -9.30
CA VAL A 91 -2.25 -13.32 -10.37
C VAL A 91 -1.19 -14.03 -11.18
N ASP A 92 -1.33 -15.34 -11.31
CA ASP A 92 -0.45 -16.19 -12.10
C ASP A 92 -0.91 -16.28 -13.57
N MET A 93 -0.06 -16.75 -14.48
CA MET A 93 -0.37 -16.82 -15.91
C MET A 93 -1.51 -17.80 -16.25
N ASP A 94 -1.76 -18.78 -15.38
CA ASP A 94 -2.90 -19.72 -15.47
C ASP A 94 -4.19 -19.14 -14.86
N GLY A 95 -4.14 -17.94 -14.30
CA GLY A 95 -5.28 -17.26 -13.68
C GLY A 95 -5.48 -17.61 -12.20
N THR A 96 -4.60 -18.39 -11.59
CA THR A 96 -4.59 -18.63 -10.14
C THR A 96 -4.36 -17.31 -9.41
N ILE A 97 -5.17 -17.06 -8.38
CA ILE A 97 -5.09 -15.83 -7.57
C ILE A 97 -4.68 -16.22 -6.16
N THR A 98 -3.61 -15.59 -5.68
CA THR A 98 -3.17 -15.72 -4.29
C THR A 98 -3.05 -14.35 -3.64
N TYR A 99 -3.23 -14.25 -2.33
CA TYR A 99 -3.13 -13.00 -1.59
C TYR A 99 -1.98 -13.04 -0.59
N SER A 100 -1.27 -11.92 -0.45
CA SER A 100 -0.30 -11.72 0.62
C SER A 100 -0.98 -11.58 1.98
N ASN A 101 -0.17 -11.50 3.03
CA ASN A 101 -0.62 -11.00 4.32
C ASN A 101 -1.19 -9.58 4.17
N THR A 102 -2.21 -9.27 4.96
CA THR A 102 -2.76 -7.92 5.07
C THR A 102 -1.94 -7.12 6.08
N ILE A 103 -1.55 -5.90 5.71
CA ILE A 103 -0.83 -4.97 6.56
C ILE A 103 -1.67 -3.72 6.79
N SER A 104 -1.68 -3.22 8.02
CA SER A 104 -2.41 -2.02 8.40
C SER A 104 -1.46 -0.86 8.63
N VAL A 105 -1.81 0.32 8.15
CA VAL A 105 -1.02 1.54 8.30
C VAL A 105 -1.93 2.73 8.58
N THR A 106 -1.52 3.54 9.55
CA THR A 106 -2.18 4.81 9.88
C THR A 106 -1.32 5.95 9.35
N PRO A 107 -1.87 6.88 8.55
CA PRO A 107 -1.10 8.00 8.02
C PRO A 107 -0.63 8.90 9.18
N LYS A 108 0.67 9.23 9.20
CA LYS A 108 1.23 10.18 10.15
C LYS A 108 1.22 11.57 9.55
N ILE A 109 0.06 12.23 9.61
CA ILE A 109 -0.08 13.60 9.15
C ILE A 109 0.73 14.53 10.06
N SER A 110 1.94 14.90 9.64
CA SER A 110 2.78 15.82 10.38
C SER A 110 2.19 17.23 10.31
N GLY A 111 1.55 17.69 11.40
CA GLY A 111 0.83 18.97 11.49
C GLY A 111 1.66 20.25 11.26
N LEU A 112 2.96 20.13 10.97
CA LEU A 112 3.87 21.26 10.76
C LEU A 112 3.83 21.84 9.34
N LYS A 113 3.20 21.17 8.35
CA LYS A 113 2.98 21.77 7.02
C LYS A 113 1.85 22.82 7.00
N ARG A 114 1.06 22.96 8.06
CA ARG A 114 -0.11 23.86 8.10
C ARG A 114 0.17 25.30 8.56
N THR A 115 1.38 25.63 9.01
CA THR A 115 1.67 26.94 9.63
C THR A 115 2.53 27.89 8.77
N TRP A 116 3.13 27.42 7.68
CA TRP A 116 3.97 28.29 6.82
C TRP A 116 3.16 29.28 5.97
N GLY A 117 1.86 29.06 5.78
CA GLY A 117 0.97 29.97 5.06
C GLY A 117 0.44 31.15 5.90
N SER A 118 0.39 31.01 7.23
CA SER A 118 -0.29 31.98 8.12
C SER A 118 0.64 33.07 8.66
N ILE A 119 1.95 32.79 8.73
CA ILE A 119 2.94 33.71 9.32
C ILE A 119 3.27 34.88 8.38
N LYS A 120 3.18 34.68 7.05
CA LYS A 120 3.48 35.73 6.06
C LYS A 120 2.47 36.87 6.02
N ALA A 121 1.32 36.74 6.71
CA ALA A 121 0.26 37.74 6.74
C ALA A 121 0.31 38.70 7.95
N MET A 122 1.23 38.49 8.91
CA MET A 122 1.25 39.25 10.18
C MET A 122 2.30 40.37 10.25
N PHE A 123 3.09 40.57 9.20
CA PHE A 123 4.06 41.68 9.15
C PHE A 123 3.70 42.60 7.98
N ARG A 124 2.78 43.54 8.24
CA ARG A 124 2.71 44.82 7.52
C ARG A 124 2.83 45.94 8.53
#